data_AF-A0A1I2HXN1-F1
#
_entry.id   AF-A0A1I2HXN1-F1
#
_cell.length_a   1.000
_cell.length_b   1.000
_cell.length_c   1.000
_cell.angle_alpha   90.00
_cell.angle_beta   90.00
_cell.angle_gamma   90.00
#
_symmetry.space_group_name_H-M   'P 1'
#
loop_
_entity.id
_entity.type
_entity.pdbx_description
1 polymer ?
#
loop_
_entity_poly.entity_id
_entity_poly.type
_entity_poly.pdbx_seq_one_letter_code
_entity_poly.pdbx_strand_id
1 'polypeptide(L)'
;MYLNKALDKINNIKWNEVGTIISKEDADLGREFLRRVAGFYKEESIKPMKPMFTHIAKLLGDTEEEVEISKYCSSLVLETIVKNTSAKRIFEFYIQLSKYVDKNSEYEKYLNVYEPLIRIFERGGSFIFRMHELEIENVAYISMNEWYDRFVEMEPINIEGM
;
A
#
# COMPACT_ATOMS: atom_id res chain seq x y z
N MET A 1 -10.07 5.44 16.40
CA MET A 1 -10.21 5.97 15.05
C MET A 1 -9.06 5.46 14.21
N TYR A 2 -9.36 4.85 13.07
CA TYR A 2 -8.43 4.25 12.12
C TYR A 2 -7.51 5.30 11.49
N LEU A 3 -8.02 6.51 11.21
CA LEU A 3 -7.19 7.60 10.71
C LEU A 3 -6.02 7.90 11.65
N ASN A 4 -6.28 8.10 12.94
CA ASN A 4 -5.21 8.40 13.90
C ASN A 4 -4.17 7.28 13.96
N LYS A 5 -4.61 6.01 13.94
CA LYS A 5 -3.69 4.86 13.92
C LYS A 5 -2.83 4.83 12.65
N ALA A 6 -3.41 5.14 11.50
CA ALA A 6 -2.68 5.23 10.24
C ALA A 6 -1.63 6.36 10.27
N LEU A 7 -2.00 7.53 10.79
CA LEU A 7 -1.08 8.66 10.93
C LEU A 7 0.05 8.36 11.92
N ASP A 8 -0.26 7.76 13.06
CA ASP A 8 0.73 7.32 14.04
C ASP A 8 1.71 6.33 13.41
N LYS A 9 1.20 5.33 12.68
CA LYS A 9 2.03 4.36 11.95
C LYS A 9 2.99 5.05 10.99
N ILE A 10 2.47 5.90 10.11
CA ILE A 10 3.26 6.60 9.08
C ILE A 10 4.33 7.51 9.70
N ASN A 11 3.96 8.27 10.74
CA ASN A 11 4.86 9.20 11.39
C ASN A 11 5.95 8.51 12.23
N ASN A 12 5.74 7.25 12.64
CA ASN A 12 6.73 6.45 13.38
C ASN A 12 7.66 5.62 12.49
N ILE A 13 7.46 5.61 11.17
CA ILE A 13 8.43 5.02 10.23
C ILE A 13 9.77 5.77 10.37
N LYS A 14 10.86 5.02 10.42
CA LYS A 14 12.22 5.57 10.42
C LYS A 14 12.61 6.01 9.01
N TRP A 15 12.08 7.14 8.56
CA TRP A 15 12.24 7.64 7.19
C TRP A 15 13.69 7.87 6.75
N ASN A 16 14.62 8.02 7.68
CA ASN A 16 16.06 8.12 7.43
C ASN A 16 16.72 6.76 7.12
N GLU A 17 16.08 5.64 7.46
CA GLU A 17 16.55 4.27 7.18
C GLU A 17 15.86 3.66 5.94
N VAL A 18 14.82 4.31 5.40
CA VAL A 18 14.09 3.84 4.19
C VAL A 18 15.02 3.70 2.98
N GLY A 19 14.94 2.55 2.32
CA GLY A 19 15.78 2.16 1.19
C GLY A 19 17.20 1.74 1.56
N THR A 20 17.54 1.71 2.86
CA THR A 20 18.89 1.31 3.31
C THR A 20 18.96 -0.17 3.73
N ILE A 21 17.81 -0.78 4.03
CA ILE A 21 17.71 -2.18 4.42
C ILE A 21 17.21 -3.00 3.24
N ILE A 22 17.96 -4.04 2.89
CA ILE A 22 17.63 -4.96 1.79
C ILE A 22 17.24 -6.29 2.42
N SER A 23 15.97 -6.68 2.29
CA SER A 23 15.47 -7.95 2.80
C SER A 23 14.69 -8.73 1.74
N LYS A 24 15.00 -10.03 1.60
CA LYS A 24 14.29 -10.92 0.66
C LYS A 24 12.82 -11.11 1.02
N GLU A 25 12.47 -10.98 2.31
CA GLU A 25 11.09 -11.05 2.80
C GLU A 25 10.23 -9.89 2.26
N ASP A 26 10.85 -8.77 1.87
CA ASP A 26 10.11 -7.63 1.31
C ASP A 26 9.53 -7.97 -0.09
N ALA A 27 10.10 -8.95 -0.80
CA ALA A 27 9.50 -9.50 -2.00
C ALA A 27 8.17 -10.20 -1.72
N ASP A 28 8.06 -10.87 -0.58
CA ASP A 28 6.84 -11.55 -0.16
C ASP A 28 5.77 -10.56 0.29
N LEU A 29 6.17 -9.46 0.95
CA LEU A 29 5.28 -8.32 1.20
C LEU A 29 4.73 -7.73 -0.11
N GLY A 30 5.57 -7.55 -1.13
CA GLY A 30 5.13 -7.09 -2.45
C GLY A 30 4.12 -8.04 -3.12
N ARG A 31 4.35 -9.36 -3.04
CA ARG A 31 3.42 -10.37 -3.58
C ARG A 31 2.10 -10.40 -2.81
N GLU A 32 2.17 -10.33 -1.49
CA GLU A 32 1.00 -10.34 -0.61
C GLU A 32 0.13 -9.09 -0.82
N PHE A 33 0.72 -7.92 -1.08
CA PHE A 33 -0.02 -6.74 -1.52
C PHE A 33 -0.83 -7.03 -2.79
N LEU A 34 -0.20 -7.58 -3.83
CA LEU A 34 -0.86 -7.85 -5.12
C LEU A 34 -1.99 -8.87 -4.97
N ARG A 35 -1.77 -9.92 -4.16
CA ARG A 35 -2.79 -10.90 -3.79
C ARG A 35 -3.98 -10.24 -3.10
N ARG A 36 -3.74 -9.37 -2.11
CA ARG A 36 -4.82 -8.66 -1.39
C ARG A 36 -5.59 -7.70 -2.29
N VAL A 37 -4.91 -6.99 -3.19
CA VAL A 37 -5.55 -6.14 -4.20
C VAL A 37 -6.42 -6.97 -5.14
N ALA A 38 -5.92 -8.11 -5.63
CA ALA A 38 -6.71 -9.01 -6.48
C ALA A 38 -7.93 -9.56 -5.73
N GLY A 39 -7.77 -9.93 -4.47
CA GLY A 39 -8.84 -10.37 -3.58
C GLY A 39 -9.94 -9.30 -3.41
N PHE A 40 -9.55 -8.04 -3.18
CA PHE A 40 -10.48 -6.92 -3.13
C PHE A 40 -11.33 -6.80 -4.41
N TYR A 41 -10.71 -6.83 -5.59
CA TYR A 41 -11.45 -6.77 -6.86
C TYR A 41 -12.42 -7.95 -7.03
N LYS A 42 -11.99 -9.16 -6.66
CA LYS A 42 -12.83 -10.36 -6.74
C LYS A 42 -14.03 -10.27 -5.79
N GLU A 43 -13.80 -9.87 -4.54
CA GLU A 43 -14.85 -9.78 -3.52
C GLU A 43 -15.90 -8.73 -3.85
N GLU A 44 -15.47 -7.54 -4.26
CA GLU A 44 -16.36 -6.43 -4.61
C GLU A 44 -16.92 -6.53 -6.05
N SER A 45 -16.54 -7.59 -6.79
CA SER A 45 -16.94 -7.79 -8.20
C SER A 45 -16.62 -6.59 -9.10
N ILE A 46 -15.51 -5.90 -8.82
CA ILE A 46 -15.05 -4.72 -9.55
C ILE A 46 -14.07 -5.16 -10.64
N LYS A 47 -14.18 -4.57 -11.83
CA LYS A 47 -13.22 -4.81 -12.92
C LYS A 47 -11.80 -4.41 -12.46
N PRO A 48 -10.81 -5.34 -12.48
CA PRO A 48 -9.46 -5.05 -12.02
C PRO A 48 -8.80 -3.93 -12.82
N MET A 49 -8.08 -3.06 -12.12
CA MET A 49 -7.23 -2.02 -12.70
C MET A 49 -5.79 -2.19 -12.21
N LYS A 50 -4.80 -1.49 -12.79
CA LYS A 50 -3.41 -1.66 -12.33
C LYS A 50 -3.31 -1.35 -10.82
N PRO A 51 -2.59 -2.18 -10.03
CA PRO A 51 -2.53 -2.03 -8.56
C PRO A 51 -2.10 -0.65 -8.07
N MET A 52 -1.21 0.03 -8.82
CA MET A 52 -0.77 1.39 -8.51
C MET A 52 -1.89 2.46 -8.55
N PHE A 53 -3.05 2.15 -9.12
CA PHE A 53 -4.21 3.03 -9.20
C PHE A 53 -5.39 2.55 -8.36
N THR A 54 -5.22 1.47 -7.59
CA THR A 54 -6.28 0.93 -6.73
C THR A 54 -6.48 1.85 -5.52
N HIS A 55 -7.37 2.83 -5.68
CA HIS A 55 -7.81 3.75 -4.63
C HIS A 55 -9.10 3.18 -3.98
N ILE A 56 -8.94 2.30 -2.99
CA ILE A 56 -10.05 1.49 -2.45
C ILE A 56 -11.21 2.35 -1.94
N ALA A 57 -10.93 3.41 -1.17
CA ALA A 57 -11.98 4.31 -0.66
C ALA A 57 -12.88 4.84 -1.80
N LYS A 58 -12.27 5.30 -2.90
CA LYS A 58 -13.00 5.77 -4.08
C LYS A 58 -13.79 4.67 -4.76
N LEU A 59 -13.20 3.48 -4.88
CA LEU A 59 -13.87 2.32 -5.48
C LEU A 59 -15.08 1.85 -4.65
N LEU A 60 -15.06 2.08 -3.34
CA LEU A 60 -16.16 1.82 -2.41
C LEU A 60 -17.19 2.97 -2.30
N GLY A 61 -16.97 4.07 -3.03
CA GLY A 61 -17.93 5.17 -3.13
C GLY A 61 -17.60 6.41 -2.29
N ASP A 62 -16.38 6.55 -1.77
CA ASP A 62 -15.96 7.79 -1.11
C ASP A 62 -15.99 9.00 -2.06
N THR A 63 -16.83 9.98 -1.76
CA THR A 63 -16.99 11.21 -2.55
C THR A 63 -16.16 12.38 -2.06
N GLU A 64 -15.44 12.25 -0.93
CA GLU A 64 -14.62 13.34 -0.39
C GLU A 64 -13.42 13.68 -1.29
N GLU A 65 -12.85 14.88 -1.18
CA GLU A 65 -11.63 15.21 -1.91
C GLU A 65 -10.49 14.26 -1.55
N GLU A 66 -9.59 14.00 -2.51
CA GLU A 66 -8.45 13.12 -2.29
C GLU A 66 -7.50 13.71 -1.24
N VAL A 67 -7.03 12.85 -0.35
CA VAL A 67 -6.02 13.19 0.65
C VAL A 67 -4.75 13.69 -0.03
N GLU A 68 -4.32 14.87 0.40
CA GLU A 68 -2.97 15.36 0.16
C GLU A 68 -2.11 15.02 1.37
N ILE A 69 -1.10 14.16 1.20
CA ILE A 69 -0.25 13.69 2.32
C ILE A 69 0.42 14.84 3.09
N SER A 70 0.68 15.98 2.44
CA SER A 70 1.25 17.18 3.07
C SER A 70 0.37 17.82 4.13
N LYS A 71 -0.94 17.52 4.16
CA LYS A 71 -1.86 17.98 5.21
C LYS A 71 -1.78 17.12 6.48
N TYR A 72 -1.10 15.97 6.41
CA TYR A 72 -1.15 14.93 7.45
C TYR A 72 0.22 14.52 8.01
N CYS A 73 1.28 14.64 7.22
CA CYS A 73 2.60 14.13 7.57
C CYS A 73 3.64 15.25 7.75
N SER A 74 4.70 14.95 8.52
CA SER A 74 5.80 15.89 8.78
C SER A 74 6.63 16.20 7.53
N SER A 75 7.38 17.31 7.55
CA SER A 75 8.27 17.69 6.44
C SER A 75 9.31 16.61 6.11
N LEU A 76 9.79 15.88 7.11
CA LEU A 76 10.72 14.75 6.94
C LEU A 76 10.09 13.62 6.09
N VAL A 77 8.84 13.26 6.38
CA VAL A 77 8.09 12.27 5.59
C VAL A 77 7.99 12.76 4.14
N LEU A 78 7.66 14.04 3.96
CA LEU A 78 7.51 14.64 2.63
C LEU A 78 8.81 14.62 1.83
N GLU A 79 9.95 14.97 2.44
CA GLU A 79 11.25 14.99 1.75
C GLU A 79 11.67 13.61 1.21
N THR A 80 11.35 12.54 1.93
CA THR A 80 11.63 11.17 1.51
C THR A 80 10.61 10.67 0.51
N ILE A 81 9.31 10.83 0.80
CA ILE A 81 8.23 10.24 0.01
C ILE A 81 8.01 10.97 -1.34
N VAL A 82 8.33 12.26 -1.44
CA VAL A 82 8.17 13.02 -2.69
C VAL A 82 9.08 12.51 -3.80
N LYS A 83 10.23 11.91 -3.45
CA LYS A 83 11.12 11.26 -4.43
C LYS A 83 10.52 9.97 -4.98
N ASN A 84 9.59 9.36 -4.25
CA ASN A 84 8.89 8.13 -4.62
C ASN A 84 7.39 8.38 -4.79
N THR A 85 7.01 8.87 -5.96
CA THR A 85 5.62 9.21 -6.30
C THR A 85 4.65 8.02 -6.19
N SER A 86 5.16 6.80 -6.38
CA SER A 86 4.40 5.57 -6.20
C SER A 86 4.03 5.34 -4.74
N ALA A 87 5.03 5.42 -3.86
CA ALA A 87 4.82 5.31 -2.42
C ALA A 87 3.89 6.40 -1.91
N LYS A 88 4.12 7.66 -2.33
CA LYS A 88 3.25 8.80 -1.98
C LYS A 88 1.77 8.47 -2.19
N ARG A 89 1.42 7.98 -3.37
CA ARG A 89 0.02 7.62 -3.70
C ARG A 89 -0.52 6.49 -2.82
N ILE A 90 0.27 5.45 -2.55
CA ILE A 90 -0.16 4.36 -1.68
C ILE A 90 -0.47 4.85 -0.27
N PHE A 91 0.37 5.74 0.28
CA PHE A 91 0.09 6.35 1.59
C PHE A 91 -1.14 7.26 1.56
N GLU A 92 -1.35 8.05 0.50
CA GLU A 92 -2.56 8.86 0.32
C GLU A 92 -3.82 7.97 0.29
N PHE A 93 -3.80 6.87 -0.47
CA PHE A 93 -4.92 5.91 -0.53
C PHE A 93 -5.18 5.24 0.82
N TYR A 94 -4.13 4.89 1.55
CA TYR A 94 -4.25 4.28 2.88
C TYR A 94 -4.83 5.26 3.91
N ILE A 95 -4.39 6.52 3.91
CA ILE A 95 -4.93 7.57 4.79
C ILE A 95 -6.39 7.83 4.43
N GLN A 96 -6.73 7.95 3.13
CA GLN A 96 -8.11 8.13 2.68
C GLN A 96 -9.00 6.97 3.16
N LEU A 97 -8.56 5.73 2.94
CA LEU A 97 -9.32 4.56 3.38
C LEU A 97 -9.49 4.54 4.91
N SER A 98 -8.46 4.89 5.67
CA SER A 98 -8.54 4.97 7.13
C SER A 98 -9.56 6.01 7.60
N LYS A 99 -9.61 7.17 6.94
CA LYS A 99 -10.62 8.21 7.19
C LYS A 99 -12.02 7.76 6.79
N TYR A 100 -12.16 7.06 5.67
CA TYR A 100 -13.43 6.55 5.17
C TYR A 100 -14.01 5.46 6.10
N VAL A 101 -13.16 4.55 6.59
CA VAL A 101 -13.53 3.47 7.51
C VAL A 101 -13.96 4.01 8.87
N ASP A 102 -13.42 5.14 9.34
CA ASP A 102 -13.90 5.79 10.57
C ASP A 102 -15.41 6.15 10.51
N LYS A 103 -15.97 6.28 9.31
CA LYS A 103 -17.40 6.53 9.07
C LYS A 103 -18.15 5.29 8.56
N ASN A 104 -17.45 4.30 8.00
CA ASN A 104 -18.00 3.11 7.34
C ASN A 104 -17.21 1.88 7.77
N SER A 105 -17.43 1.43 9.02
CA SER A 105 -16.64 0.39 9.68
C SER A 105 -16.68 -0.97 8.98
N GLU A 106 -17.71 -1.25 8.17
CA GLU A 106 -17.85 -2.47 7.39
C GLU A 106 -16.68 -2.71 6.41
N TYR A 107 -15.97 -1.64 6.03
CA TYR A 107 -14.83 -1.70 5.12
C TYR A 107 -13.47 -1.78 5.83
N GLU A 108 -13.44 -1.92 7.16
CA GLU A 108 -12.19 -1.96 7.94
C GLU A 108 -11.23 -3.04 7.46
N LYS A 109 -11.77 -4.18 7.00
CA LYS A 109 -10.99 -5.30 6.47
C LYS A 109 -10.06 -4.87 5.35
N TYR A 110 -10.43 -3.88 4.54
CA TYR A 110 -9.64 -3.45 3.39
C TYR A 110 -8.43 -2.60 3.74
N LEU A 111 -8.31 -2.11 4.98
CA LEU A 111 -7.08 -1.48 5.44
C LEU A 111 -5.88 -2.43 5.33
N ASN A 112 -6.13 -3.73 5.52
CA ASN A 112 -5.10 -4.75 5.41
C ASN A 112 -4.50 -4.87 4.00
N VAL A 113 -5.15 -4.33 2.96
CA VAL A 113 -4.66 -4.43 1.57
C VAL A 113 -3.36 -3.67 1.40
N TYR A 114 -3.25 -2.48 1.99
CA TYR A 114 -2.05 -1.64 1.88
C TYR A 114 -0.96 -1.98 2.90
N GLU A 115 -1.29 -2.69 3.99
CA GLU A 115 -0.36 -3.05 5.07
C GLU A 115 0.96 -3.68 4.59
N PRO A 116 1.00 -4.62 3.63
CA PRO A 116 2.27 -5.21 3.20
C PRO A 116 3.24 -4.17 2.63
N LEU A 117 2.75 -3.20 1.85
CA LEU A 117 3.59 -2.14 1.29
C LEU A 117 4.06 -1.14 2.34
N ILE A 118 3.22 -0.85 3.34
CA ILE A 118 3.61 0.02 4.45
C ILE A 118 4.69 -0.66 5.30
N ARG A 119 4.56 -1.98 5.52
CA ARG A 119 5.53 -2.77 6.28
C ARG A 119 6.92 -2.80 5.65
N ILE A 120 7.02 -2.74 4.32
CA ILE A 120 8.31 -2.57 3.64
C ILE A 120 9.02 -1.30 4.14
N PHE A 121 8.31 -0.18 4.27
CA PHE A 121 8.87 1.05 4.82
C PHE A 121 9.17 0.96 6.32
N GLU A 122 8.30 0.32 7.11
CA GLU A 122 8.54 0.08 8.55
C GLU A 122 9.86 -0.70 8.78
N ARG A 123 10.23 -1.57 7.84
CA ARG A 123 11.45 -2.38 7.86
C ARG A 123 12.68 -1.70 7.24
N GLY A 124 12.54 -0.45 6.80
CA GLY A 124 13.62 0.31 6.14
C GLY A 124 13.87 -0.10 4.68
N GLY A 125 13.01 -0.95 4.10
CA GLY A 125 12.98 -1.23 2.66
C GLY A 125 12.27 -0.12 1.88
N SER A 126 12.14 -0.31 0.57
CA SER A 126 11.40 0.60 -0.31
C SER A 126 10.93 -0.13 -1.57
N PHE A 127 9.92 0.42 -2.25
CA PHE A 127 9.38 -0.13 -3.49
C PHE A 127 9.03 0.98 -4.48
N ILE A 128 9.00 0.66 -5.77
CA ILE A 128 8.59 1.57 -6.83
C ILE A 128 7.67 0.83 -7.82
N PHE A 129 6.55 1.43 -8.20
CA PHE A 129 5.79 0.96 -9.36
C PHE A 129 6.44 1.47 -10.65
N ARG A 130 6.87 0.53 -11.49
CA ARG A 130 7.30 0.80 -12.86
C ARG A 130 6.17 0.44 -13.83
N MET A 131 6.35 0.73 -15.11
CA MET A 131 5.31 0.57 -16.13
C MET A 131 4.71 -0.85 -16.19
N HIS A 132 5.54 -1.87 -15.93
CA HIS A 132 5.20 -3.30 -16.06
C HIS A 132 5.53 -4.14 -14.81
N GLU A 133 5.92 -3.54 -13.70
CA GLU A 133 6.35 -4.27 -12.52
C GLU A 133 6.21 -3.46 -11.24
N LEU A 134 6.04 -4.17 -10.13
CA LEU A 134 6.32 -3.67 -8.79
C LEU A 134 7.76 -4.07 -8.47
N GLU A 135 8.66 -3.09 -8.40
CA GLU A 135 10.01 -3.29 -7.92
C GLU A 135 10.03 -3.14 -6.41
N ILE A 136 10.57 -4.15 -5.72
CA ILE A 136 11.07 -4.01 -4.36
C ILE A 136 12.56 -3.67 -4.49
N GLU A 137 12.94 -2.44 -4.12
CA GLU A 137 14.22 -1.86 -4.50
C GLU A 137 15.39 -2.75 -4.06
N ASN A 138 16.27 -3.10 -5.00
CA ASN A 138 17.42 -3.99 -4.80
C ASN A 138 17.09 -5.42 -4.31
N VAL A 139 15.82 -5.84 -4.35
CA VAL A 139 15.38 -7.16 -3.88
C VAL A 139 14.73 -7.98 -5.00
N ALA A 140 13.68 -7.46 -5.64
CA ALA A 140 12.87 -8.24 -6.58
C ALA A 140 12.11 -7.36 -7.57
N TYR A 141 11.89 -7.91 -8.76
CA TYR A 141 11.03 -7.33 -9.79
C TYR A 141 9.81 -8.24 -9.98
N ILE A 142 8.65 -7.77 -9.53
CA ILE A 142 7.40 -8.54 -9.59
C ILE A 142 6.62 -8.07 -10.82
N SER A 143 6.56 -8.91 -11.86
CA SER A 143 5.87 -8.57 -13.11
C SER A 143 4.37 -8.29 -12.89
N MET A 144 3.87 -7.22 -13.51
CA MET A 144 2.45 -6.84 -13.57
C MET A 144 1.73 -7.42 -14.80
N ASN A 145 2.41 -8.19 -15.65
CA ASN A 145 1.75 -8.91 -16.74
C ASN A 145 0.82 -9.96 -16.14
N GLU A 146 -0.45 -9.95 -16.60
CA GLU A 146 -1.51 -10.86 -16.13
C GLU A 146 -1.60 -10.91 -14.60
N TRP A 147 -1.32 -9.77 -13.94
CA TRP A 147 -1.18 -9.72 -12.48
C TRP A 147 -2.44 -10.24 -11.78
N TYR A 148 -3.62 -9.86 -12.25
CA TYR A 148 -4.87 -10.25 -11.61
C TYR A 148 -5.01 -11.77 -11.55
N ASP A 149 -4.93 -12.44 -12.71
CA ASP A 149 -5.09 -13.89 -12.81
C ASP A 149 -4.03 -14.66 -12.00
N ARG A 150 -2.80 -14.11 -11.93
CA ARG A 150 -1.70 -14.70 -11.17
C ARG A 150 -1.87 -14.58 -9.65
N PHE A 151 -2.48 -13.49 -9.18
CA PHE A 151 -2.53 -13.16 -7.75
C PHE A 151 -3.89 -13.44 -7.12
N VAL A 152 -4.97 -13.56 -7.90
CA VAL A 152 -6.32 -13.78 -7.37
C VAL A 152 -6.52 -15.18 -6.77
N GLU A 153 -5.84 -16.19 -7.31
CA GLU A 153 -5.86 -17.58 -6.80
C GLU A 153 -4.58 -17.94 -6.02
N MET A 154 -3.72 -16.95 -5.74
CA MET A 154 -2.50 -17.20 -4.98
C MET A 154 -2.84 -17.42 -3.50
N GLU A 155 -2.22 -18.44 -2.89
CA GLU A 155 -2.35 -18.69 -1.45
C GLU A 155 -1.78 -17.53 -0.62
N PRO A 156 -2.37 -17.22 0.56
CA PRO A 156 -1.86 -16.18 1.44
C PRO A 156 -0.42 -16.44 1.86
N ILE A 157 0.43 -15.42 1.79
CA ILE A 157 1.75 -15.48 2.41
C ILE A 157 1.61 -15.02 3.86
N ASN A 158 2.10 -15.83 4.79
CA ASN A 158 2.17 -15.40 6.18
C ASN A 158 3.23 -14.30 6.32
N ILE A 159 2.77 -13.08 6.58
CA ILE A 159 3.63 -11.92 6.80
C ILE A 159 3.74 -11.56 8.30
N GLU A 160 3.08 -12.29 9.19
CA GLU A 160 3.19 -12.08 10.63
C GLU A 160 4.58 -12.49 11.14
N GLY A 161 5.27 -11.56 11.81
CA GLY A 161 6.62 -11.79 12.32
C GLY A 161 7.76 -11.50 11.35
N MET A 162 7.44 -11.04 10.12
CA MET A 162 8.39 -10.31 9.27
C MET A 162 8.53 -8.88 9.80
#